data_AF-A0A930F2Q3-F1
#
_entry.id   AF-A0A930F2Q3-F1
#
_cell.length_a   1.000
_cell.length_b   1.000
_cell.length_c   1.000
_cell.angle_alpha   90.00
_cell.angle_beta   90.00
_cell.angle_gamma   90.00
#
_symmetry.space_group_name_H-M   'P 1'
#
loop_
_entity.id
_entity.type
_entity.pdbx_description
1 polymer ?
#
loop_
_entity_poly.entity_id
_entity_poly.type
_entity_poly.pdbx_seq_one_letter_code
_entity_poly.pdbx_strand_id
1 'polypeptide(L)'
;VVFDGYKVKDNLGTIYSRKDMEVVYTSSNLTADAYIERFVADHQKEYDLTVVSSDSLIQNAIFAHGAKRMSARELFGRITFINQEIEEQLAHS
;
A
#
# COMPACT_ATOMS: atom_id res chain seq x y z
N VAL A 1 -3.51 -2.40 2.91
CA VAL A 1 -3.13 -1.04 3.38
C VAL A 1 -2.37 -1.19 4.67
N VAL A 2 -1.22 -0.54 4.80
CA VAL A 2 -0.35 -0.66 5.98
C VAL A 2 -0.29 0.70 6.66
N PHE A 3 -0.51 0.74 7.97
CA PHE A 3 -0.42 1.91 8.82
C PHE A 3 0.63 1.68 9.89
N ASP A 4 1.34 2.74 10.25
CA ASP A 4 2.32 2.67 11.33
C ASP A 4 1.61 2.62 12.70
N GLY A 5 1.99 1.65 13.53
CA GLY A 5 1.40 1.36 14.84
C GLY A 5 1.81 2.28 15.99
N TYR A 6 2.65 3.29 15.75
CA TYR A 6 3.28 4.15 16.76
C TYR A 6 2.33 4.86 17.75
N LYS A 7 1.02 4.94 17.48
CA LYS A 7 0.08 5.66 18.35
C LYS A 7 -0.37 4.88 19.60
N VAL A 8 0.04 3.61 19.75
CA VAL A 8 -0.30 2.78 20.91
C VAL A 8 0.96 2.08 21.44
N LYS A 9 1.38 2.49 22.64
CA LYS A 9 2.51 1.87 23.35
C LYS A 9 2.24 0.37 23.57
N ASP A 10 3.23 -0.48 23.28
CA ASP A 10 3.15 -1.94 23.40
C ASP A 10 2.09 -2.61 22.51
N ASN A 11 1.65 -1.93 21.45
CA ASN A 11 0.80 -2.56 20.42
C ASN A 11 1.58 -3.67 19.70
N LEU A 12 1.00 -4.88 19.71
CA LEU A 12 1.51 -6.06 19.00
C LEU A 12 1.26 -6.01 17.49
N GLY A 13 0.53 -5.00 17.02
CA GLY A 13 0.06 -4.91 15.65
C GLY A 13 -1.27 -5.63 15.47
N THR A 14 -1.99 -5.26 14.42
CA THR A 14 -3.30 -5.85 14.11
C THR A 14 -3.43 -6.02 12.61
N ILE A 15 -3.91 -7.18 12.18
CA ILE A 15 -4.29 -7.44 10.80
C ILE A 15 -5.78 -7.76 10.79
N TYR A 16 -6.54 -7.10 9.92
CA TYR A 16 -7.93 -7.44 9.69
C TYR A 16 -8.33 -7.17 8.24
N SER A 17 -9.34 -7.92 7.78
CA SER A 17 -9.89 -7.76 6.44
C SER A 17 -11.07 -6.79 6.45
N ARG A 18 -11.15 -5.94 5.42
CA ARG A 18 -12.29 -5.04 5.16
C ARG A 18 -12.63 -5.13 3.68
N LYS A 19 -13.76 -5.77 3.34
CA LYS A 19 -14.08 -6.16 1.96
C LYS A 19 -12.90 -6.95 1.38
N ASP A 20 -12.45 -6.61 0.18
CA ASP A 20 -11.32 -7.24 -0.52
C ASP A 20 -9.96 -6.62 -0.14
N MET A 21 -9.89 -5.87 0.97
CA MET A 21 -8.67 -5.21 1.43
C MET A 21 -8.21 -5.80 2.77
N GLU A 22 -6.94 -6.16 2.85
CA GLU A 22 -6.28 -6.38 4.15
C GLU A 22 -5.76 -5.04 4.70
N VAL A 23 -6.05 -4.77 5.97
CA VAL A 23 -5.55 -3.62 6.71
C VAL A 23 -4.61 -4.10 7.79
N VAL A 24 -3.39 -3.59 7.76
CA VAL A 24 -2.30 -3.92 8.69
C VAL A 24 -1.96 -2.67 9.48
N TYR A 25 -1.99 -2.77 10.80
CA TYR A 25 -1.34 -1.83 11.71
C TYR A 25 -0.08 -2.51 12.23
N THR A 26 1.09 -1.95 11.98
CA THR A 26 2.35 -2.55 12.45
C THR A 26 2.43 -2.56 13.97
N SER A 27 3.28 -3.42 14.52
CA SER A 27 3.64 -3.36 15.94
C SER A 27 4.43 -2.08 16.23
N SER A 28 4.40 -1.60 17.48
CA SER A 28 5.09 -0.35 17.86
C SER A 28 6.62 -0.36 17.67
N ASN A 29 7.22 -1.54 17.50
CA ASN A 29 8.65 -1.74 17.22
C ASN A 29 8.98 -1.94 15.73
N LEU A 30 8.01 -1.84 14.83
CA LEU A 30 8.17 -2.05 13.39
C LEU A 30 7.51 -0.91 12.62
N THR A 31 8.27 -0.25 11.74
CA THR A 31 7.70 0.79 10.87
C THR A 31 6.90 0.18 9.73
N ALA A 32 5.93 0.94 9.20
CA ALA A 32 5.19 0.52 8.01
C ALA A 32 6.11 0.23 6.81
N ASP A 33 7.15 1.05 6.62
CA ASP A 33 8.13 0.88 5.54
C ASP A 33 8.83 -0.48 5.64
N ALA A 34 9.35 -0.84 6.82
CA ALA A 34 10.05 -2.10 7.03
C ALA A 34 9.14 -3.33 6.85
N TYR A 35 7.87 -3.22 7.24
CA TYR A 35 6.86 -4.26 6.97
C TYR A 35 6.66 -4.45 5.46
N ILE A 36 6.48 -3.35 4.72
CA ILE A 36 6.24 -3.38 3.27
C ILE A 36 7.46 -3.95 2.53
N GLU A 37 8.68 -3.54 2.88
CA GLU A 37 9.90 -4.04 2.26
C GLU A 37 10.03 -5.56 2.42
N ARG A 38 9.78 -6.08 3.63
CA ARG A 38 9.77 -7.53 3.88
C ARG A 38 8.68 -8.23 3.08
N PHE A 39 7.46 -7.69 3.10
CA PHE A 39 6.34 -8.26 2.34
C PHE A 39 6.67 -8.37 0.85
N VAL A 40 7.25 -7.33 0.27
CA VAL A 40 7.70 -7.32 -1.14
C VAL A 40 8.77 -8.38 -1.38
N ALA A 41 9.80 -8.44 -0.54
CA ALA A 41 10.88 -9.41 -0.71
C ALA A 41 10.38 -10.86 -0.66
N ASP A 42 9.42 -11.14 0.25
CA ASP A 42 8.84 -12.48 0.43
C ASP A 42 7.94 -12.88 -0.76
N HIS A 43 7.28 -11.93 -1.43
CA HIS A 43 6.23 -12.20 -2.44
C HIS A 43 6.58 -11.80 -3.88
N GLN A 44 7.75 -11.18 -4.12
CA GLN A 44 8.18 -10.68 -5.44
C GLN A 44 8.21 -11.74 -6.56
N LYS A 45 8.35 -13.03 -6.21
CA LYS A 45 8.40 -14.12 -7.21
C LYS A 45 7.00 -14.60 -7.62
N GLU A 46 5.99 -14.28 -6.81
CA GLU A 46 4.62 -14.76 -6.96
C GLU A 46 3.71 -13.68 -7.56
N TYR A 47 4.00 -12.40 -7.29
CA TYR A 47 3.12 -11.29 -7.66
C TYR A 47 3.89 -10.12 -8.30
N ASP A 48 3.25 -9.43 -9.26
CA ASP A 48 3.68 -8.11 -9.74
C ASP A 48 3.20 -7.04 -8.75
N LEU A 49 4.07 -6.68 -7.82
CA LEU A 49 3.73 -5.80 -6.70
C LEU A 49 3.95 -4.33 -7.06
N THR A 50 2.98 -3.48 -6.72
CA THR A 50 3.10 -2.02 -6.76
C THR A 50 2.93 -1.46 -5.35
N VAL A 51 3.93 -0.71 -4.88
CA VAL A 51 3.89 0.00 -3.60
C VAL A 51 3.56 1.46 -3.84
N VAL A 52 2.53 1.95 -3.14
CA VAL A 52 2.09 3.33 -3.23
C VAL A 52 2.55 4.10 -2.00
N SER A 53 3.49 5.03 -2.17
CA SER A 53 3.92 5.94 -1.10
C SER A 53 4.56 7.21 -1.65
N SER A 54 4.26 8.33 -0.98
CA SER A 54 4.90 9.62 -1.22
C SER A 54 6.11 9.89 -0.30
N ASP A 55 6.36 9.03 0.68
CA ASP A 55 7.47 9.22 1.62
C ASP A 55 8.80 8.84 0.96
N SER A 56 9.84 9.61 1.27
CA SER A 56 11.20 9.35 0.82
C SER A 56 11.87 8.18 1.56
N LEU A 57 11.25 7.72 2.66
CA LEU A 57 11.73 6.61 3.51
C LEU A 57 11.52 5.24 2.87
N ILE A 58 10.55 5.10 1.96
CA ILE A 58 10.51 3.99 1.02
C ILE A 58 11.68 4.19 0.05
N GLN A 59 12.85 3.72 0.48
CA GLN A 59 14.11 3.80 -0.24
C GLN A 59 14.26 2.60 -1.17
N ASN A 60 15.32 2.66 -1.98
CA ASN A 60 15.60 1.85 -3.16
C ASN A 60 15.51 0.31 -3.02
N ALA A 61 15.31 -0.22 -1.80
CA ALA A 61 15.14 -1.64 -1.51
C ALA A 61 13.95 -2.26 -2.25
N ILE A 62 12.86 -1.53 -2.47
CA ILE A 62 11.70 -2.05 -3.21
C ILE A 62 12.04 -2.28 -4.69
N PHE A 63 12.84 -1.39 -5.29
CA PHE A 63 13.29 -1.55 -6.68
C PHE A 63 14.24 -2.73 -6.87
N ALA A 64 15.08 -3.02 -5.87
CA ALA A 64 15.98 -4.18 -5.89
C ALA A 64 15.22 -5.52 -5.96
N HIS A 65 13.96 -5.53 -5.53
CA HIS A 65 13.08 -6.70 -5.52
C HIS A 65 12.04 -6.69 -6.66
N GLY A 66 12.21 -5.83 -7.68
CA GLY A 66 11.36 -5.82 -8.87
C GLY A 66 9.96 -5.24 -8.69
N ALA A 67 9.62 -4.74 -7.49
CA ALA A 67 8.34 -4.08 -7.26
C ALA A 67 8.34 -2.65 -7.83
N LYS A 68 7.16 -2.23 -8.33
CA LYS A 68 6.94 -0.89 -8.85
C LYS A 68 6.64 0.07 -7.71
N ARG A 69 7.08 1.32 -7.86
CA ARG A 69 6.69 2.42 -6.97
C ARG A 69 5.70 3.34 -7.68
N MET A 70 4.68 3.78 -6.95
CA MET A 70 3.74 4.81 -7.36
C MET A 70 3.60 5.85 -6.23
N SER A 71 3.47 7.12 -6.57
CA SER A 71 3.17 8.16 -5.58
C SER A 71 1.68 8.18 -5.21
N ALA A 72 1.34 8.75 -4.05
CA ALA A 72 -0.07 8.91 -3.67
C ALA A 72 -0.82 9.82 -4.66
N ARG A 73 -0.13 10.79 -5.28
CA ARG A 73 -0.71 11.69 -6.29
C ARG A 73 -1.07 10.95 -7.58
N GLU A 74 -0.19 10.05 -8.05
CA GLU A 74 -0.48 9.23 -9.22
C GLU A 74 -1.64 8.27 -8.97
N LEU A 75 -1.68 7.63 -7.80
CA LEU A 75 -2.81 6.77 -7.43
C LEU A 75 -4.11 7.58 -7.39
N PHE A 76 -4.10 8.76 -6.76
CA PHE A 76 -5.26 9.64 -6.72
C PHE A 76 -5.76 9.99 -8.12
N GLY A 77 -4.86 10.42 -9.02
CA GLY A 77 -5.22 10.73 -10.40
C GLY A 77 -5.84 9.54 -11.14
N ARG A 78 -5.29 8.32 -10.95
CA ARG A 78 -5.87 7.09 -11.52
C ARG A 78 -7.27 6.82 -11.00
N ILE A 79 -7.48 6.95 -9.69
CA ILE A 79 -8.80 6.73 -9.07
C ILE A 79 -9.80 7.77 -9.59
N THR A 80 -9.41 9.04 -9.65
CA THR A 80 -10.29 10.11 -10.18
C THR A 80 -10.68 9.83 -11.62
N PHE A 81 -9.72 9.48 -12.47
CA PHE A 81 -9.98 9.14 -13.87
C PHE A 81 -10.93 7.95 -14.01
N ILE A 82 -10.66 6.85 -13.28
CA ILE A 82 -11.53 5.66 -13.30
C ILE A 82 -12.95 5.99 -12.82
N ASN A 83 -13.10 6.81 -11.78
CA ASN A 83 -14.42 7.21 -11.30
C ASN A 83 -15.18 8.04 -12.34
N GLN A 84 -14.51 8.93 -13.07
CA GLN A 84 -15.13 9.70 -14.16
C GLN A 84 -15.64 8.78 -15.27
N GLU A 85 -14.82 7.81 -15.71
CA GLU A 85 -15.22 6.82 -16.71
C GLU A 85 -16.44 6.00 -16.26
N ILE A 86 -16.47 5.60 -14.98
CA ILE A 86 -17.62 4.87 -14.41
C ILE A 86 -18.88 5.75 -14.42
N GLU A 87 -18.77 7.01 -14.01
CA GLU A 87 -19.91 7.95 -14.02
C GLU A 87 -20.45 8.17 -15.43
N GLU A 88 -19.57 8.32 -16.42
CA GLU A 88 -19.96 8.45 -17.83
C GLU A 88 -20.68 7.20 -18.33
N GLN A 89 -20.19 5.99 -18.03
CA GLN A 89 -20.84 4.75 -18.42
C GLN A 89 -22.23 4.60 -17.79
N LEU A 90 -22.39 4.97 -16.52
CA LEU A 90 -23.67 4.94 -15.82
C LEU A 90 -24.66 5.98 -16.37
N ALA A 91 -24.18 7.14 -16.83
CA ALA A 91 -25.04 8.17 -17.42
C ALA A 91 -25.57 7.79 -18.83
N HIS A 92 -24.90 6.86 -19.51
CA HIS A 92 -25.29 6.36 -20.83
C HIS A 92 -25.96 4.96 -20.79
N SER A 93 -26.26 4.44 -19.59
CA SER A 93 -26.97 3.17 -19.36
C SER A 93 -28.42 3.42 -18.97
#